data_AF-A0A6M1ZT39-F1
#
_entry.id   AF-A0A6M1ZT39-F1
#
_cell.length_a   1.000
_cell.length_b   1.000
_cell.length_c   1.000
_cell.angle_alpha   90.00
_cell.angle_beta   90.00
_cell.angle_gamma   90.00
#
_symmetry.space_group_name_H-M   'P 1'
#
loop_
_entity.id
_entity.type
_entity.pdbx_description
1 polymer ?
#
loop_
_entity_poly.entity_id
_entity_poly.type
_entity_poly.pdbx_seq_one_letter_code
_entity_poly.pdbx_strand_id
1 'polypeptide(L)'
;MRFLLMFIIYGFFISCSSGSKATSMDDFSMITIGMSKDELIQQMGKPFSIKKLGDNQEEYIYIERITANKRTIIERKYLFILQNDQVTSKKIIDLNRPSWERNSYEMQTQ
;
A
#
# COMPACT_ATOMS: atom_id res chain seq x y z
N MET A 1 43.70 18.91 6.49
CA MET A 1 42.70 17.91 6.95
C MET A 1 41.45 18.56 7.58
N ARG A 2 40.93 19.66 7.02
CA ARG A 2 39.74 20.37 7.54
C ARG A 2 38.57 20.32 6.55
N PHE A 3 38.88 20.17 5.26
CA PHE A 3 37.91 19.97 4.18
C PHE A 3 37.33 18.54 4.09
N LEU A 4 38.08 17.53 4.54
CA LEU A 4 37.62 16.13 4.49
C LEU A 4 36.53 15.83 5.54
N LEU A 5 36.54 16.58 6.64
CA LEU A 5 35.55 16.47 7.72
C LEU A 5 34.19 17.12 7.34
N MET A 6 34.19 18.09 6.41
CA MET A 6 32.95 18.70 5.91
C MET A 6 32.18 17.82 4.92
N PHE A 7 32.85 16.93 4.18
CA PHE A 7 32.18 16.00 3.26
C PHE A 7 31.39 14.90 3.98
N ILE A 8 31.84 14.46 5.15
CA ILE A 8 31.19 13.41 5.93
C ILE A 8 29.87 13.92 6.56
N ILE A 9 29.81 15.21 6.91
CA ILE A 9 28.60 15.83 7.50
C ILE A 9 27.50 16.01 6.45
N TYR A 10 27.84 16.20 5.17
CA TYR A 10 26.86 16.37 4.10
C TYR A 10 26.19 15.05 3.64
N GLY A 11 26.79 13.89 3.96
CA GLY A 11 26.29 12.58 3.56
C GLY A 11 25.14 12.03 4.41
N PHE A 12 24.85 12.63 5.57
CA PHE A 12 23.80 12.15 6.49
C PHE A 12 22.38 12.66 6.19
N PHE A 13 22.21 13.53 5.18
CA PHE A 13 20.89 14.05 4.78
C PHE A 13 20.21 13.26 3.66
N ILE A 14 20.75 12.11 3.25
CA ILE A 14 20.04 11.18 2.35
C ILE A 14 19.04 10.36 3.20
N SER A 15 18.13 11.07 3.85
CA SER A 15 17.02 10.52 4.62
C SER A 15 16.15 9.71 3.66
N CYS A 16 16.11 8.40 3.87
CA CYS A 16 15.25 7.47 3.16
C CYS A 16 13.78 7.80 3.48
N SER A 17 13.18 8.72 2.71
CA SER A 17 11.74 8.97 2.73
C SER A 17 11.03 7.81 2.05
N SER A 18 10.97 6.67 2.74
CA SER A 18 10.19 5.50 2.34
C SER A 18 8.74 5.66 2.82
N GLY A 19 8.08 6.75 2.42
CA GLY A 19 6.64 6.89 2.58
C GLY A 19 5.95 6.12 1.47
N SER A 20 5.30 5.01 1.79
CA SER A 20 4.40 4.35 0.83
C SER A 20 3.24 5.30 0.52
N LYS A 21 3.05 5.65 -0.77
CA LYS A 21 1.89 6.43 -1.23
C LYS A 21 0.62 5.81 -0.65
N ALA A 22 -0.21 6.62 0.00
CA ALA A 22 -1.51 6.16 0.46
C ALA A 22 -2.39 5.91 -0.77
N THR A 23 -2.81 4.67 -0.95
CA THR A 23 -3.72 4.27 -2.03
C THR A 23 -5.15 4.68 -1.68
N SER A 24 -5.84 5.29 -2.63
CA SER A 24 -7.25 5.69 -2.49
C SER A 24 -8.17 5.02 -3.53
N MET A 25 -9.47 5.18 -3.33
CA MET A 25 -10.49 4.78 -4.31
C MET A 25 -10.32 5.47 -5.66
N ASP A 26 -9.89 6.73 -5.65
CA ASP A 26 -9.68 7.51 -6.88
C ASP A 26 -8.50 6.93 -7.67
N ASP A 27 -7.39 6.58 -6.99
CA ASP A 27 -6.26 5.91 -7.64
C ASP A 27 -6.69 4.58 -8.28
N PHE A 28 -7.50 3.78 -7.56
CA PHE A 28 -8.04 2.52 -8.08
C PHE A 28 -8.91 2.70 -9.34
N SER A 29 -9.68 3.79 -9.38
CA SER A 29 -10.57 4.09 -10.52
C SER A 29 -9.78 4.35 -11.82
N MET A 30 -8.59 4.95 -11.69
CA MET A 30 -7.71 5.30 -12.82
C MET A 30 -7.00 4.08 -13.44
N ILE A 31 -6.94 2.95 -12.71
CA ILE A 31 -6.32 1.73 -13.23
C ILE A 31 -7.25 1.05 -14.23
N THR A 32 -6.76 0.84 -15.45
CA THR A 32 -7.48 0.13 -16.51
C THR A 32 -6.96 -1.29 -16.68
N ILE A 33 -7.83 -2.16 -17.22
CA ILE A 33 -7.39 -3.48 -17.69
C ILE A 33 -6.45 -3.27 -18.88
N GLY A 34 -5.37 -4.05 -18.95
CA GLY A 34 -4.31 -3.93 -19.94
C GLY A 34 -3.17 -2.99 -19.54
N MET A 35 -3.33 -2.21 -18.46
CA MET A 35 -2.25 -1.40 -17.90
C MET A 35 -1.08 -2.29 -17.51
N SER A 36 0.14 -1.84 -17.78
CA SER A 36 1.34 -2.58 -17.40
C SER A 36 1.54 -2.57 -15.88
N LYS A 37 2.30 -3.55 -15.39
CA LYS A 37 2.73 -3.63 -13.99
C LYS A 37 3.46 -2.37 -13.52
N ASP A 38 4.31 -1.80 -14.36
CA ASP A 38 5.10 -0.62 -14.00
C ASP A 38 4.20 0.62 -13.87
N GLU A 39 3.25 0.80 -14.79
CA GLU A 39 2.24 1.87 -14.71
C GLU A 39 1.34 1.68 -13.48
N LEU A 40 0.93 0.45 -13.17
CA LEU A 40 0.18 0.14 -11.96
C LEU A 40 0.95 0.56 -10.71
N ILE A 41 2.23 0.20 -10.60
CA ILE A 41 3.08 0.55 -9.45
C ILE A 41 3.34 2.05 -9.40
N GLN A 42 3.51 2.71 -10.55
CA GLN A 42 3.68 4.16 -10.61
C GLN A 42 2.44 4.89 -10.11
N GLN A 43 1.25 4.41 -10.47
CA GLN A 43 -0.02 5.02 -10.09
C GLN A 43 -0.41 4.69 -8.64
N MET A 44 -0.33 3.41 -8.24
CA MET A 44 -0.82 2.94 -6.93
C MET A 44 0.24 2.93 -5.84
N GLY A 45 1.52 3.02 -6.21
CA GLY A 45 2.65 2.76 -5.33
C GLY A 45 2.99 1.27 -5.21
N LYS A 46 3.86 0.95 -4.24
CA LYS A 46 4.21 -0.44 -3.94
C LYS A 46 3.01 -1.17 -3.31
N PRO A 47 2.66 -2.37 -3.78
CA PRO A 47 1.59 -3.15 -3.16
C PRO A 47 1.94 -3.52 -1.72
N PHE A 48 0.92 -3.67 -0.89
CA PHE A 48 1.07 -4.20 0.47
C PHE A 48 1.51 -5.66 0.45
N SER A 49 0.99 -6.44 -0.51
CA SER A 49 1.36 -7.85 -0.69
C SER A 49 1.22 -8.26 -2.15
N ILE A 50 2.07 -9.17 -2.58
CA ILE A 50 2.00 -9.83 -3.89
C ILE A 50 1.86 -11.33 -3.64
N LYS A 51 0.84 -11.97 -4.21
CA LYS A 51 0.68 -13.43 -4.19
C LYS A 51 0.91 -13.99 -5.59
N LYS A 52 1.64 -15.09 -5.68
CA LYS A 52 1.74 -15.86 -6.94
C LYS A 52 0.55 -16.81 -7.04
N LEU A 53 -0.17 -16.76 -8.16
CA LEU A 53 -1.35 -17.60 -8.41
C LEU A 53 -1.04 -18.75 -9.38
N GLY A 54 -0.05 -18.57 -10.26
CA GLY A 54 0.39 -19.55 -11.23
C GLY A 54 1.51 -18.99 -12.11
N ASP A 55 1.82 -19.68 -13.20
CA ASP A 55 2.84 -19.23 -14.15
C ASP A 55 2.46 -17.87 -14.75
N ASN A 56 3.35 -16.90 -14.56
CA ASN A 56 3.17 -15.50 -14.97
C ASN A 56 1.88 -14.83 -14.46
N GLN A 57 1.27 -15.35 -13.38
CA GLN A 57 0.07 -14.78 -12.78
C GLN A 57 0.31 -14.38 -11.32
N GLU A 58 0.07 -13.10 -11.03
CA GLU A 58 0.29 -12.50 -9.71
C GLU A 58 -0.95 -11.71 -9.25
N GLU A 59 -1.29 -11.78 -7.97
CA GLU A 59 -2.30 -10.92 -7.33
C GLU A 59 -1.61 -9.84 -6.51
N TYR A 60 -1.84 -8.58 -6.86
CA TYR A 60 -1.33 -7.41 -6.17
C TYR A 60 -2.42 -6.89 -5.24
N ILE A 61 -2.05 -6.74 -3.97
CA ILE A 61 -2.97 -6.34 -2.90
C ILE A 61 -2.55 -4.99 -2.37
N TYR A 62 -3.46 -4.03 -2.44
CA TYR A 62 -3.35 -2.73 -1.81
C TYR A 62 -4.39 -2.61 -0.71
N ILE A 63 -4.07 -1.88 0.35
CA ILE A 63 -4.95 -1.72 1.51
C ILE A 63 -5.11 -0.24 1.80
N GLU A 64 -6.36 0.22 1.81
CA GLU A 64 -6.75 1.52 2.33
C GLU A 64 -7.44 1.33 3.68
N ARG A 65 -7.01 2.11 4.68
CA ARG A 65 -7.60 2.10 6.02
C ARG A 65 -8.29 3.43 6.25
N ILE A 66 -9.62 3.40 6.31
CA ILE A 66 -10.42 4.57 6.63
C ILE A 66 -10.57 4.61 8.14
N THR A 67 -10.10 5.69 8.76
CA THR A 67 -10.13 5.87 10.20
C THR A 67 -11.15 6.93 10.60
N ALA A 68 -11.81 6.70 11.74
CA ALA A 68 -12.56 7.71 12.47
C ALA A 68 -11.92 7.88 13.85
N ASN A 69 -11.44 9.07 14.16
CA ASN A 69 -10.58 9.34 15.31
C ASN A 69 -9.33 8.42 15.31
N LYS A 70 -9.12 7.64 16.38
CA LYS A 70 -7.99 6.71 16.54
C LYS A 70 -8.32 5.28 16.09
N ARG A 71 -9.45 5.04 15.42
CA ARG A 71 -9.93 3.69 15.09
C ARG A 71 -10.09 3.52 13.58
N THR A 72 -9.61 2.41 13.05
CA THR A 72 -9.92 1.99 11.66
C THR A 72 -11.35 1.45 11.65
N ILE A 73 -12.23 2.11 10.90
CA ILE A 73 -13.64 1.72 10.77
C ILE A 73 -13.86 0.82 9.56
N ILE A 74 -13.08 1.02 8.49
CA ILE A 74 -13.15 0.24 7.25
C ILE A 74 -11.73 -0.07 6.80
N GLU A 75 -11.46 -1.33 6.51
CA GLU A 75 -10.28 -1.74 5.75
C GLU A 75 -10.75 -2.16 4.35
N ARG A 76 -10.35 -1.39 3.34
CA ARG A 76 -10.66 -1.67 1.94
C ARG A 76 -9.44 -2.28 1.26
N LYS A 77 -9.64 -3.41 0.59
CA LYS A 77 -8.60 -4.08 -0.19
C LYS A 77 -8.87 -3.91 -1.67
N TYR A 78 -7.88 -3.38 -2.38
CA TYR A 78 -7.86 -3.35 -3.83
C TYR A 78 -6.99 -4.48 -4.34
N LEU A 79 -7.58 -5.36 -5.13
CA LEU A 79 -6.92 -6.52 -5.69
C LEU A 79 -6.77 -6.33 -7.19
N PHE A 80 -5.58 -6.57 -7.72
CA PHE A 80 -5.31 -6.61 -9.16
C PHE A 80 -4.73 -7.97 -9.51
N ILE A 81 -5.29 -8.64 -10.50
CA ILE A 81 -4.68 -9.82 -11.10
C ILE A 81 -3.86 -9.35 -12.28
N LEU A 82 -2.59 -9.73 -12.27
CA LEU A 82 -1.67 -9.51 -13.37
C LEU A 82 -1.41 -10.82 -14.06
N GLN A 83 -1.37 -10.80 -15.39
CA GLN A 83 -0.93 -11.92 -16.22
C GLN A 83 0.04 -11.38 -17.27
N ASN A 84 1.21 -11.98 -17.40
CA ASN A 84 2.28 -11.50 -18.29
C ASN A 84 2.57 -10.00 -18.09
N ASP A 85 2.71 -9.58 -16.83
CA ASP A 85 2.97 -8.20 -16.40
C ASP A 85 1.91 -7.16 -16.82
N GLN A 86 0.69 -7.58 -17.14
CA GLN A 86 -0.44 -6.69 -17.43
C GLN A 86 -1.63 -6.96 -16.52
N VAL A 87 -2.34 -5.91 -16.13
CA VAL A 87 -3.57 -6.02 -15.32
C VAL A 87 -4.67 -6.69 -16.14
N THR A 88 -5.13 -7.86 -15.72
CA THR A 88 -6.24 -8.59 -16.37
C THR A 88 -7.54 -8.52 -15.58
N SER A 89 -7.47 -8.24 -14.28
CA SER A 89 -8.66 -8.07 -13.44
C SER A 89 -8.40 -7.11 -12.30
N LYS A 90 -9.46 -6.43 -11.83
CA LYS A 90 -9.44 -5.61 -10.61
C LYS A 90 -10.69 -5.84 -9.76
N LYS A 91 -10.53 -5.88 -8.44
CA LYS A 91 -11.61 -6.13 -7.47
C LYS A 91 -11.43 -5.30 -6.20
N ILE A 92 -12.55 -4.89 -5.60
CA ILE A 92 -12.59 -4.25 -4.28
C ILE A 92 -13.20 -5.21 -3.28
N ILE A 93 -12.62 -5.28 -2.08
CA ILE A 93 -13.19 -5.98 -0.92
C ILE A 93 -13.22 -5.02 0.26
N ASP A 94 -14.41 -4.73 0.77
CA ASP A 94 -14.61 -3.91 1.96
C ASP A 94 -14.76 -4.83 3.19
N LEU A 95 -13.84 -4.67 4.14
CA LEU A 95 -13.91 -5.31 5.45
C LEU A 95 -14.38 -4.27 6.45
N ASN A 96 -15.69 -4.30 6.74
CA ASN A 96 -16.25 -3.53 7.84
C ASN A 96 -15.77 -4.14 9.15
N ARG A 97 -14.95 -3.40 9.90
CA ARG A 97 -14.62 -3.79 11.27
C ARG A 97 -15.73 -3.25 12.18
N PRO A 98 -16.56 -4.11 12.79
CA PRO A 98 -17.63 -3.64 13.66
C PRO A 98 -17.07 -2.79 14.80
N SER A 99 -17.75 -1.68 15.11
CA SER A 99 -17.28 -0.68 16.08
C SER A 99 -17.13 -1.21 17.51
N TRP A 100 -17.72 -2.37 17.81
CA TRP A 100 -17.67 -3.08 19.08
C TRP A 100 -16.58 -4.16 19.18
N GLU A 101 -15.82 -4.41 18.11
CA GLU A 101 -14.65 -5.30 18.13
C GLU A 101 -13.46 -4.57 18.80
N ARG A 102 -13.64 -4.20 20.07
CA ARG A 102 -12.53 -3.77 20.93
C ARG A 102 -11.76 -5.04 21.32
N ASN A 103 -10.45 -5.02 21.08
CA ASN A 103 -9.58 -6.01 21.70
C ASN A 103 -9.74 -5.88 23.23
N SER A 104 -10.08 -6.98 23.91
CA SER A 104 -10.29 -6.99 25.37
C SER A 104 -9.07 -6.46 26.13
N TYR A 105 -7.88 -6.59 25.56
CA TYR A 105 -6.63 -6.01 26.08
C TYR A 105 -6.64 -4.47 26.14
N GLU A 106 -7.26 -3.78 25.18
CA GLU A 106 -7.32 -2.31 25.17
C GLU A 106 -8.31 -1.75 26.21
N MET A 107 -9.17 -2.59 26.79
CA MET A 107 -10.11 -2.19 27.84
C MET A 107 -9.53 -2.30 29.25
N GLN A 108 -8.38 -2.97 29.41
CA GLN A 108 -7.76 -3.21 30.71
C GLN A 108 -6.73 -2.16 31.11
N THR A 109 -6.34 -1.27 30.19
CA THR A 109 -5.27 -0.28 30.41
C THR A 109 -5.76 1.17 30.46
N GLN A 110 -7.06 1.38 30.71
CA GLN A 110 -7.62 2.71 30.99
C GLN A 110 -7.51 3.10 32.48
#